data_AF-A0A1C5XVU5-F1
#
_entry.id   AF-A0A1C5XVU5-F1
#
_cell.length_a   1.000
_cell.length_b   1.000
_cell.length_c   1.000
_cell.angle_alpha   90.00
_cell.angle_beta   90.00
_cell.angle_gamma   90.00
#
_symmetry.space_group_name_H-M   'P 1'
#
loop_
_entity.id
_entity.type
_entity.pdbx_description
1 polymer ?
#
loop_
_entity_poly.entity_id
_entity_poly.type
_entity_poly.pdbx_seq_one_letter_code
_entity_poly.pdbx_strand_id
1 'polypeptide(L)'
;MSERRKTRKRKRIEYMIGIGFLICVFGIGIINLLLPSKKISEEENRGLQQKPELSVSAVTSGSYMDQYEKYQADQFMGRNMWRSLKVGFSRLAGSKEENGVFIGKKGQLLEDIAVPDQDVLKANMKAIQSFSQKYSDIPVNMLLVPDAANILSDRLPFTATVADQSQYIAQVKKELGDSVQWIDAVKPLTRHSDEKIYYKTDHHWTAKGAYYVFQEAARTLNLEEQETEYASYPITTDFNGSLASKSGCRLNEKEQIDIYVPKTEDNDVVVNYVDEQKKTASLYDSSKLNSRDKYAVYLGGNFSVVDIRTVSESNRRLLLIKDSYANSFVPFLTPYFREIVMVDPRYYSGTIGDIMDTYEITDTLFLYSANIFLQDNNISGVLSSE
;
A
#
# COMPACT_ATOMS: atom_id res chain seq x y z
N MET A 1 37.71 -46.70 -37.86
CA MET A 1 36.37 -47.05 -37.32
C MET A 1 35.97 -46.23 -36.06
N SER A 2 36.48 -44.99 -35.92
CA SER A 2 36.44 -44.21 -34.66
C SER A 2 35.47 -43.01 -34.71
N GLU A 3 35.35 -42.31 -35.84
CA GLU A 3 34.49 -41.12 -35.94
C GLU A 3 33.00 -41.44 -36.13
N ARG A 4 32.63 -42.33 -37.06
CA ARG A 4 31.21 -42.66 -37.34
C ARG A 4 30.44 -43.17 -36.10
N ARG A 5 31.11 -43.85 -35.17
CA ARG A 5 30.51 -44.29 -33.89
C ARG A 5 30.33 -43.11 -32.91
N LYS A 6 31.28 -42.18 -32.85
CA LYS A 6 31.17 -40.93 -32.06
C LYS A 6 30.04 -40.04 -32.59
N THR A 7 29.91 -39.88 -33.92
CA THR A 7 28.84 -39.09 -34.55
C THR A 7 27.45 -39.70 -34.31
N ARG A 8 27.31 -41.04 -34.40
CA ARG A 8 26.05 -41.73 -34.10
C ARG A 8 25.66 -41.64 -32.62
N LYS A 9 26.63 -41.72 -31.70
CA LYS A 9 26.40 -41.55 -30.25
C LYS A 9 25.98 -40.11 -29.92
N ARG A 10 26.61 -39.11 -30.54
CA ARG A 10 26.25 -37.69 -30.43
C ARG A 10 24.82 -37.41 -30.93
N LYS A 11 24.45 -37.90 -32.12
CA LYS A 11 23.08 -37.79 -32.65
C LYS A 11 22.02 -38.45 -31.75
N ARG A 12 22.35 -39.60 -31.13
CA ARG A 12 21.45 -40.24 -30.15
C ARG A 12 21.26 -39.39 -28.90
N ILE A 13 22.32 -38.77 -28.39
CA ILE A 13 22.25 -37.86 -27.25
C ILE A 13 21.42 -36.62 -27.60
N GLU A 14 21.66 -36.00 -28.74
CA GLU A 14 20.89 -34.85 -29.24
C GLU A 14 19.39 -35.20 -29.40
N TYR A 15 19.07 -36.39 -29.91
CA TYR A 15 17.70 -36.88 -30.04
C TYR A 15 17.03 -37.14 -28.67
N MET A 16 17.76 -37.72 -27.71
CA MET A 16 17.26 -37.92 -26.35
C MET A 16 17.01 -36.59 -25.63
N ILE A 17 17.90 -35.60 -25.82
CA ILE A 17 17.71 -34.25 -25.29
C ILE A 17 16.49 -33.60 -25.93
N GLY A 18 16.34 -33.71 -27.25
CA GLY A 18 15.19 -33.17 -27.97
C GLY A 18 13.86 -33.78 -27.53
N ILE A 19 13.78 -35.11 -27.40
CA ILE A 19 12.60 -35.80 -26.86
C ILE A 19 12.34 -35.38 -25.41
N GLY A 20 13.39 -35.34 -24.57
CA GLY A 20 13.27 -34.91 -23.19
C GLY A 20 12.69 -33.50 -23.07
N PHE A 21 13.16 -32.56 -23.89
CA PHE A 21 12.64 -31.19 -23.94
C PHE A 21 11.15 -31.16 -24.32
N LEU A 22 10.75 -31.90 -25.37
CA LEU A 22 9.35 -31.96 -25.78
C LEU A 22 8.46 -32.58 -24.69
N ILE A 23 8.90 -33.65 -24.03
CA ILE A 23 8.17 -34.25 -22.91
C ILE A 23 8.03 -33.23 -21.77
N CYS A 24 9.06 -32.45 -21.46
CA CYS A 24 8.96 -31.39 -20.46
C CYS A 24 7.95 -30.31 -20.86
N VAL A 25 8.02 -29.79 -22.08
CA VAL A 25 7.13 -28.71 -22.55
C VAL A 25 5.67 -29.18 -22.59
N PHE A 26 5.39 -30.31 -23.25
CA PHE A 26 4.03 -30.84 -23.34
C PHE A 26 3.54 -31.39 -22.01
N GLY A 27 4.42 -32.00 -21.22
CA GLY A 27 4.10 -32.48 -19.87
C GLY A 27 3.68 -31.34 -18.95
N ILE A 28 4.44 -30.24 -18.91
CA ILE A 28 4.07 -29.04 -18.15
C ILE A 28 2.74 -28.47 -18.68
N GLY A 29 2.55 -28.41 -20.01
CA GLY A 29 1.31 -27.95 -20.62
C GLY A 29 0.08 -28.78 -20.21
N ILE A 30 0.19 -30.11 -20.25
CA ILE A 30 -0.88 -31.03 -19.85
C ILE A 30 -1.18 -30.89 -18.36
N ILE A 31 -0.15 -30.86 -17.52
CA ILE A 31 -0.37 -30.69 -16.08
C ILE A 31 -1.04 -29.35 -15.79
N ASN A 32 -0.64 -28.27 -16.47
CA ASN A 32 -1.24 -26.96 -16.29
C ASN A 32 -2.73 -26.92 -16.68
N LEU A 33 -3.15 -27.74 -17.65
CA LEU A 33 -4.57 -27.89 -18.02
C LEU A 33 -5.38 -28.71 -17.00
N LEU A 34 -4.73 -29.64 -16.30
CA LEU A 34 -5.37 -30.53 -15.32
C LEU A 34 -5.38 -29.94 -13.90
N LEU A 35 -4.51 -28.98 -13.60
CA LEU A 35 -4.46 -28.38 -12.27
C LEU A 35 -5.70 -27.53 -11.99
N PRO A 36 -6.30 -27.67 -10.78
CA PRO A 36 -7.42 -26.84 -10.40
C PRO A 36 -6.98 -25.38 -10.28
N SER A 37 -7.86 -24.47 -10.68
CA SER A 37 -7.60 -23.03 -10.61
C SER A 37 -7.58 -22.58 -9.15
N LYS A 38 -6.52 -21.88 -8.75
CA LYS A 38 -6.43 -21.20 -7.46
C LYS A 38 -7.13 -19.85 -7.55
N LYS A 39 -7.87 -19.48 -6.49
CA LYS A 39 -8.51 -18.17 -6.38
C LYS A 39 -7.55 -17.08 -5.91
N ILE A 40 -6.64 -17.43 -5.01
CA ILE A 40 -5.72 -16.50 -4.34
C ILE A 40 -4.31 -17.09 -4.39
N SER A 41 -3.30 -16.23 -4.55
CA SER A 41 -1.90 -16.56 -4.25
C SER A 41 -1.57 -16.06 -2.85
N GLU A 42 -1.24 -16.97 -1.95
CA GLU A 42 -0.78 -16.63 -0.60
C GLU A 42 0.58 -15.93 -0.63
N GLU A 43 1.46 -16.31 -1.56
CA GLU A 43 2.79 -15.72 -1.68
C GLU A 43 2.74 -14.28 -2.22
N GLU A 44 1.82 -13.99 -3.15
CA GLU A 44 1.62 -12.65 -3.72
C GLU A 44 0.58 -11.83 -2.94
N ASN A 45 -0.15 -12.45 -2.01
CA ASN A 45 -1.29 -11.87 -1.29
C ASN A 45 -2.30 -11.16 -2.21
N ARG A 46 -2.68 -11.80 -3.32
CA ARG A 46 -3.64 -11.23 -4.29
C ARG A 46 -4.55 -12.28 -4.89
N GLY A 47 -5.70 -11.81 -5.41
CA GLY A 47 -6.57 -12.60 -6.28
C GLY A 47 -5.85 -12.98 -7.57
N LEU A 48 -6.06 -14.21 -8.03
CA LEU A 48 -5.55 -14.72 -9.29
C LEU A 48 -6.64 -14.65 -10.35
N GLN A 49 -6.24 -14.34 -11.59
CA GLN A 49 -7.16 -14.32 -12.72
C GLN A 49 -7.86 -15.68 -12.83
N GLN A 50 -9.19 -15.64 -12.95
CA GLN A 50 -10.02 -16.83 -13.17
C GLN A 50 -10.29 -17.02 -14.65
N LYS A 51 -10.71 -18.23 -15.01
CA LYS A 51 -10.95 -18.61 -16.41
C LYS A 51 -11.99 -17.66 -17.02
N PRO A 52 -11.66 -16.92 -18.09
CA PRO A 52 -12.60 -15.99 -18.70
C PRO A 52 -13.76 -16.73 -19.36
N GLU A 53 -14.93 -16.09 -19.37
CA GLU A 53 -16.08 -16.61 -20.09
C GLU A 53 -15.91 -16.41 -21.60
N LEU A 54 -16.24 -17.46 -22.36
CA LEU A 54 -16.23 -17.41 -23.82
C LEU A 54 -17.48 -16.66 -24.30
N SER A 55 -17.28 -15.51 -24.96
CA SER A 55 -18.35 -14.79 -25.66
C SER A 55 -17.87 -14.28 -27.01
N VAL A 56 -18.80 -14.17 -27.96
CA VAL A 56 -18.49 -13.72 -29.34
C VAL A 56 -17.90 -12.31 -29.35
N SER A 57 -18.41 -11.42 -28.48
CA SER A 57 -17.87 -10.06 -28.31
C SER A 57 -16.46 -10.06 -27.72
N ALA A 58 -16.17 -10.92 -26.74
CA ALA A 58 -14.84 -10.99 -26.14
C ALA A 58 -13.78 -11.55 -27.10
N VAL A 59 -14.16 -12.50 -27.96
CA VAL A 59 -13.26 -13.07 -28.98
C VAL A 59 -12.99 -12.06 -30.10
N THR A 60 -14.02 -11.38 -30.60
CA THR A 60 -13.87 -10.40 -31.70
C THR A 60 -13.14 -9.14 -31.28
N SER A 61 -13.21 -8.74 -30.00
CA SER A 61 -12.46 -7.61 -29.44
C SER A 61 -11.03 -7.95 -29.01
N GLY A 62 -10.63 -9.22 -29.01
CA GLY A 62 -9.33 -9.69 -28.50
C GLY A 62 -9.23 -9.77 -26.97
N SER A 63 -10.21 -9.24 -26.25
CA SER A 63 -10.21 -9.21 -24.77
C SER A 63 -10.22 -10.60 -24.14
N TYR A 64 -10.82 -11.60 -24.80
CA TYR A 64 -10.74 -13.00 -24.35
C TYR A 64 -9.29 -13.50 -24.33
N MET A 65 -8.51 -13.20 -25.37
CA MET A 65 -7.12 -13.68 -25.49
C MET A 65 -6.25 -13.05 -24.41
N ASP A 66 -6.38 -11.74 -24.19
CA ASP A 66 -5.65 -11.04 -23.12
C ASP A 66 -5.98 -11.58 -21.73
N GLN A 67 -7.27 -11.82 -21.45
CA GLN A 67 -7.71 -12.39 -20.18
C GLN A 67 -7.26 -13.84 -20.01
N TYR A 68 -7.27 -14.62 -21.10
CA TYR A 68 -6.83 -16.01 -21.08
C TYR A 68 -5.31 -16.14 -20.89
N GLU A 69 -4.52 -15.24 -21.49
CA GLU A 69 -3.07 -15.17 -21.24
C GLU A 69 -2.77 -14.85 -19.78
N LYS A 70 -3.46 -13.85 -19.21
CA LYS A 70 -3.36 -13.53 -17.78
C LYS A 70 -3.77 -14.70 -16.89
N TYR A 71 -4.85 -15.39 -17.23
CA TYR A 71 -5.30 -16.60 -16.55
C TYR A 71 -4.21 -17.68 -16.57
N GLN A 72 -3.66 -18.02 -17.74
CA GLN A 72 -2.62 -19.04 -17.87
C GLN A 72 -1.35 -18.67 -17.11
N ALA A 73 -0.95 -17.39 -17.13
CA ALA A 73 0.19 -16.90 -16.36
C ALA A 73 -0.03 -17.00 -14.84
N ASP A 74 -1.24 -16.70 -14.36
CA ASP A 74 -1.61 -16.78 -12.96
C ASP A 74 -1.78 -18.21 -12.43
N GLN A 75 -2.31 -19.10 -13.26
CA GLN A 75 -2.55 -20.50 -12.90
C GLN A 75 -1.36 -21.41 -13.20
N PHE A 76 -0.25 -20.88 -13.73
CA PHE A 76 0.88 -21.67 -14.19
C PHE A 76 1.48 -22.56 -13.09
N MET A 77 1.66 -23.84 -13.40
CA MET A 77 2.29 -24.80 -12.50
C MET A 77 3.68 -24.33 -12.05
N GLY A 78 3.89 -24.27 -10.73
CA GLY A 78 5.18 -23.88 -10.17
C GLY A 78 5.53 -22.41 -10.42
N ARG A 79 4.55 -21.53 -10.68
CA ARG A 79 4.72 -20.09 -10.87
C ARG A 79 5.69 -19.46 -9.86
N ASN A 80 5.58 -19.79 -8.58
CA ASN A 80 6.43 -19.23 -7.53
C ASN A 80 7.91 -19.64 -7.70
N MET A 81 8.15 -20.89 -8.14
CA MET A 81 9.50 -21.36 -8.48
C MET A 81 10.03 -20.63 -9.71
N TRP A 82 9.22 -20.45 -10.76
CA TRP A 82 9.61 -19.69 -11.95
C TRP A 82 9.90 -18.23 -11.66
N ARG A 83 9.07 -17.56 -10.86
CA ARG A 83 9.32 -16.19 -10.39
C ARG A 83 10.62 -16.10 -9.60
N SER A 84 10.86 -17.03 -8.67
CA SER A 84 12.09 -17.07 -7.86
C SER A 84 13.33 -17.30 -8.74
N LEU A 85 13.25 -18.19 -9.74
CA LEU A 85 14.32 -18.43 -10.71
C LEU A 85 14.58 -17.21 -11.59
N LYS A 86 13.53 -16.55 -12.12
CA LYS A 86 13.64 -15.32 -12.90
C LYS A 86 14.36 -14.25 -12.08
N VAL A 87 13.86 -13.95 -10.88
CA VAL A 87 14.45 -12.94 -9.98
C VAL A 87 15.90 -13.30 -9.65
N GLY A 88 16.20 -14.58 -9.39
CA GLY A 88 17.56 -15.05 -9.17
C GLY A 88 18.49 -14.78 -10.36
N PHE A 89 18.03 -15.07 -11.59
CA PHE A 89 18.80 -14.83 -12.80
C PHE A 89 18.97 -13.33 -13.11
N SER A 90 17.91 -12.53 -13.00
CA SER A 90 17.98 -11.08 -13.15
C SER A 90 18.99 -10.47 -12.18
N ARG A 91 19.02 -10.95 -10.93
CA ARG A 91 19.98 -10.49 -9.92
C ARG A 91 21.41 -10.92 -10.23
N LEU A 92 21.63 -12.12 -10.76
CA LEU A 92 22.95 -12.54 -11.26
C LEU A 92 23.40 -11.69 -12.45
N ALA A 93 22.46 -11.28 -13.30
CA ALA A 93 22.70 -10.36 -14.41
C ALA A 93 22.87 -8.89 -13.96
N GLY A 94 22.82 -8.61 -12.66
CA GLY A 94 23.09 -7.28 -12.10
C GLY A 94 21.86 -6.40 -11.87
N SER A 95 20.64 -6.90 -12.13
CA SER A 95 19.41 -6.14 -11.88
C SER A 95 19.29 -5.73 -10.41
N LYS A 96 18.92 -4.46 -10.20
CA LYS A 96 18.66 -3.86 -8.88
C LYS A 96 17.22 -3.38 -8.75
N GLU A 97 16.36 -3.75 -9.69
CA GLU A 97 14.95 -3.40 -9.70
C GLU A 97 14.14 -4.61 -10.19
N GLU A 98 13.05 -4.93 -9.51
CA GLU A 98 12.13 -5.97 -9.93
C GLU A 98 10.69 -5.49 -9.72
N ASN A 99 9.91 -5.43 -10.80
CA ASN A 99 8.50 -5.01 -10.81
C ASN A 99 8.27 -3.63 -10.12
N GLY A 100 9.10 -2.63 -10.44
CA GLY A 100 8.98 -1.28 -9.86
C GLY A 100 9.40 -1.20 -8.38
N VAL A 101 10.23 -2.14 -7.93
CA VAL A 101 10.80 -2.16 -6.57
C VAL A 101 12.32 -2.23 -6.67
N PHE A 102 12.99 -1.19 -6.18
CA PHE A 102 14.44 -1.16 -6.07
C PHE A 102 14.94 -1.98 -4.88
N ILE A 103 16.02 -2.72 -5.11
CA ILE A 103 16.72 -3.49 -4.09
C ILE A 103 17.87 -2.64 -3.55
N GLY A 104 17.55 -1.81 -2.56
CA GLY A 104 18.47 -0.90 -1.91
C GLY A 104 19.54 -1.55 -1.04
N LYS A 105 20.39 -0.71 -0.47
CA LYS A 105 21.44 -1.07 0.48
C LYS A 105 20.84 -1.71 1.73
N LYS A 106 21.62 -2.57 2.40
CA LYS A 106 21.22 -3.27 3.64
C LYS A 106 19.90 -4.07 3.54
N GLY A 107 19.47 -4.41 2.32
CA GLY A 107 18.27 -5.21 2.07
C GLY A 107 16.96 -4.43 2.10
N GLN A 108 16.99 -3.09 2.13
CA GLN A 108 15.82 -2.24 1.99
C GLN A 108 15.20 -2.40 0.60
N LEU A 109 13.90 -2.72 0.53
CA LEU A 109 13.11 -2.59 -0.69
C LEU A 109 12.51 -1.19 -0.72
N LEU A 110 12.50 -0.58 -1.90
CA LEU A 110 12.05 0.79 -2.12
C LEU A 110 11.14 0.79 -3.35
N GLU A 111 9.88 1.17 -3.18
CA GLU A 111 8.98 1.34 -4.32
C GLU A 111 9.43 2.52 -5.18
N ASP A 112 9.29 2.39 -6.50
CA ASP A 112 9.55 3.49 -7.40
C ASP A 112 8.62 4.68 -7.14
N ILE A 113 9.09 5.88 -7.44
CA ILE A 113 8.33 7.11 -7.24
C ILE A 113 7.29 7.24 -8.36
N ALA A 114 6.04 7.41 -7.96
CA ALA A 114 4.94 7.63 -8.87
C ALA A 114 5.13 8.93 -9.67
N VAL A 115 4.91 8.86 -10.98
CA VAL A 115 4.76 10.03 -11.84
C VAL A 115 3.26 10.25 -12.04
N PRO A 116 2.69 11.38 -11.59
CA PRO A 116 1.26 11.63 -11.68
C PRO A 116 0.82 11.87 -13.13
N ASP A 117 -0.41 11.46 -13.44
CA ASP A 117 -1.16 12.08 -14.53
C ASP A 117 -1.52 13.51 -14.11
N GLN A 118 -1.04 14.49 -14.86
CA GLN A 118 -1.17 15.90 -14.49
C GLN A 118 -2.62 16.40 -14.54
N ASP A 119 -3.49 15.81 -15.36
CA ASP A 119 -4.90 16.21 -15.43
C ASP A 119 -5.67 15.64 -14.23
N VAL A 120 -5.38 14.39 -13.85
CA VAL A 120 -5.93 13.78 -12.63
C VAL A 120 -5.47 14.53 -11.38
N LEU A 121 -4.18 14.82 -11.26
CA LEU A 121 -3.64 15.55 -10.11
C LEU A 121 -4.29 16.93 -9.96
N LYS A 122 -4.43 17.67 -11.06
CA LYS A 122 -5.13 18.98 -11.08
C LYS A 122 -6.59 18.84 -10.68
N ALA A 123 -7.29 17.81 -11.16
CA ALA A 123 -8.68 17.57 -10.78
C ALA A 123 -8.82 17.31 -9.28
N ASN A 124 -7.93 16.51 -8.69
CA ASN A 124 -7.91 16.25 -7.24
C ASN A 124 -7.65 17.54 -6.44
N MET A 125 -6.63 18.33 -6.81
CA MET A 125 -6.31 19.58 -6.12
C MET A 125 -7.47 20.58 -6.21
N LYS A 126 -8.10 20.70 -7.38
CA LYS A 126 -9.28 21.55 -7.57
C LYS A 126 -10.43 21.08 -6.69
N ALA A 127 -10.67 19.77 -6.58
CA ALA A 127 -11.74 19.24 -5.74
C ALA A 127 -11.48 19.52 -4.25
N ILE A 128 -10.24 19.37 -3.78
CA ILE A 128 -9.85 19.72 -2.40
C ILE A 128 -10.04 21.22 -2.13
N GLN A 129 -9.67 22.08 -3.09
CA GLN A 129 -9.89 23.53 -2.98
C GLN A 129 -11.36 23.90 -2.91
N SER A 130 -12.19 23.31 -3.78
CA SER A 130 -13.65 23.50 -3.75
C SER A 130 -14.26 23.02 -2.43
N PHE A 131 -13.84 21.87 -1.93
CA PHE A 131 -14.26 21.34 -0.64
C PHE A 131 -13.91 22.31 0.50
N SER A 132 -12.67 22.80 0.54
CA SER A 132 -12.23 23.79 1.54
C SER A 132 -13.02 25.10 1.46
N GLN A 133 -13.33 25.58 0.25
CA GLN A 133 -14.15 26.78 0.06
C GLN A 133 -15.59 26.58 0.53
N LYS A 134 -16.18 25.41 0.28
CA LYS A 134 -17.54 25.06 0.70
C LYS A 134 -17.66 24.99 2.23
N TYR A 135 -16.66 24.40 2.88
CA TYR A 135 -16.60 24.23 4.33
C TYR A 135 -15.60 25.21 4.97
N SER A 136 -15.71 26.50 4.63
CA SER A 136 -14.73 27.53 5.01
C SER A 136 -14.54 27.72 6.52
N ASP A 137 -15.52 27.30 7.33
CA ASP A 137 -15.48 27.39 8.79
C ASP A 137 -14.83 26.16 9.44
N ILE A 138 -14.53 25.11 8.66
CA ILE A 138 -13.93 23.86 9.12
C ILE A 138 -12.47 23.81 8.65
N PRO A 139 -11.49 23.65 9.56
CA PRO A 139 -10.09 23.55 9.17
C PRO A 139 -9.84 22.31 8.31
N VAL A 140 -9.25 22.53 7.13
CA VAL A 140 -8.83 21.48 6.21
C VAL A 140 -7.31 21.33 6.28
N ASN A 141 -6.85 20.16 6.72
CA ASN A 141 -5.43 19.85 6.90
C ASN A 141 -4.95 18.88 5.82
N MET A 142 -3.71 19.05 5.37
CA MET A 142 -3.09 18.20 4.36
C MET A 142 -1.79 17.61 4.88
N LEU A 143 -1.71 16.28 4.90
CA LEU A 143 -0.54 15.50 5.26
C LEU A 143 -0.19 14.54 4.12
N LEU A 144 0.79 14.93 3.31
CA LEU A 144 1.43 14.02 2.35
C LEU A 144 2.71 13.45 2.94
N VAL A 145 2.71 12.13 3.12
CA VAL A 145 3.84 11.37 3.63
C VAL A 145 4.73 10.98 2.45
N PRO A 146 5.98 11.44 2.37
CA PRO A 146 6.90 10.99 1.33
C PRO A 146 7.12 9.48 1.44
N ASP A 147 7.38 8.82 0.33
CA ASP A 147 7.66 7.37 0.33
C ASP A 147 9.12 7.10 0.71
N ALA A 148 9.40 5.85 1.08
CA ALA A 148 10.71 5.42 1.53
C ALA A 148 11.83 5.75 0.52
N ALA A 149 11.57 5.67 -0.79
CA ALA A 149 12.56 5.98 -1.82
C ALA A 149 12.97 7.46 -1.84
N ASN A 150 12.10 8.37 -1.36
CA ASN A 150 12.40 9.79 -1.24
C ASN A 150 13.23 10.08 0.02
N ILE A 151 12.76 9.62 1.19
CA ILE A 151 13.43 9.88 2.48
C ILE A 151 14.74 9.11 2.61
N LEU A 152 14.77 7.85 2.17
CA LEU A 152 15.92 6.95 2.27
C LEU A 152 16.65 6.84 0.92
N SER A 153 16.73 7.95 0.18
CA SER A 153 17.33 8.00 -1.17
C SER A 153 18.80 7.56 -1.17
N ASP A 154 19.53 7.73 -0.06
CA ASP A 154 20.89 7.22 0.13
C ASP A 154 20.97 5.68 0.10
N ARG A 155 19.85 4.99 0.36
CA ARG A 155 19.72 3.53 0.30
C ARG A 155 19.40 3.03 -1.10
N LEU A 156 19.05 3.88 -2.06
CA LEU A 156 18.83 3.45 -3.45
C LEU A 156 20.12 2.86 -4.05
N PRO A 157 20.00 1.91 -5.01
CA PRO A 157 21.10 1.50 -5.86
C PRO A 157 21.72 2.70 -6.59
N PHE A 158 23.04 2.72 -6.78
CA PHE A 158 23.72 3.80 -7.51
C PHE A 158 23.21 4.00 -8.95
N THR A 159 22.64 2.96 -9.55
CA THR A 159 22.07 2.98 -10.90
C THR A 159 20.60 3.38 -10.93
N ALA A 160 19.95 3.57 -9.78
CA ALA A 160 18.54 3.92 -9.73
C ALA A 160 18.34 5.36 -10.19
N THR A 161 17.40 5.56 -11.12
CA THR A 161 16.91 6.88 -11.50
C THR A 161 15.46 6.93 -11.04
N VAL A 162 15.18 7.75 -10.03
CA VAL A 162 13.84 7.94 -9.46
C VAL A 162 13.38 9.36 -9.73
N ALA A 163 12.06 9.55 -9.88
CA ALA A 163 11.49 10.88 -9.95
C ALA A 163 11.69 11.65 -8.63
N ASP A 164 11.75 12.97 -8.71
CA ASP A 164 11.90 13.85 -7.54
C ASP A 164 10.53 14.03 -6.86
N GLN A 165 10.21 13.14 -5.91
CA GLN A 165 8.94 13.20 -5.19
C GLN A 165 8.79 14.49 -4.38
N SER A 166 9.89 15.01 -3.85
CA SER A 166 9.89 16.28 -3.14
C SER A 166 9.44 17.45 -4.03
N GLN A 167 9.75 17.43 -5.32
CA GLN A 167 9.19 18.41 -6.28
C GLN A 167 7.69 18.28 -6.44
N TYR A 168 7.15 17.06 -6.56
CA TYR A 168 5.70 16.86 -6.66
C TYR A 168 4.97 17.27 -5.37
N ILE A 169 5.51 16.93 -4.20
CA ILE A 169 4.95 17.37 -2.92
C ILE A 169 4.96 18.90 -2.82
N ALA A 170 6.05 19.54 -3.23
CA ALA A 170 6.15 21.00 -3.25
C ALA A 170 5.18 21.64 -4.25
N GLN A 171 4.96 21.00 -5.41
CA GLN A 171 3.95 21.41 -6.39
C GLN A 171 2.56 21.37 -5.75
N VAL A 172 2.16 20.24 -5.15
CA VAL A 172 0.84 20.09 -4.51
C VAL A 172 0.66 21.12 -3.40
N LYS A 173 1.65 21.29 -2.52
CA LYS A 173 1.62 22.29 -1.45
C LYS A 173 1.42 23.71 -2.00
N LYS A 174 2.15 24.07 -3.06
CA LYS A 174 2.07 25.39 -3.68
C LYS A 174 0.71 25.61 -4.34
N GLU A 175 0.18 24.61 -5.04
CA GLU A 175 -1.09 24.72 -5.76
C GLU A 175 -2.27 24.78 -4.80
N LEU A 176 -2.29 23.98 -3.74
CA LEU A 176 -3.33 24.06 -2.70
C LEU A 176 -3.27 25.38 -1.91
N GLY A 177 -2.06 25.92 -1.69
CA GLY A 177 -1.88 27.23 -1.05
C GLY A 177 -2.60 27.33 0.30
N ASP A 178 -3.29 28.44 0.51
CA ASP A 178 -4.01 28.72 1.76
C ASP A 178 -5.34 27.96 1.88
N SER A 179 -5.73 27.16 0.88
CA SER A 179 -6.92 26.30 0.99
C SER A 179 -6.73 25.15 1.99
N VAL A 180 -5.50 24.85 2.40
CA VAL A 180 -5.22 23.81 3.39
C VAL A 180 -4.14 24.24 4.37
N GLN A 181 -4.23 23.74 5.60
CA GLN A 181 -3.13 23.79 6.56
C GLN A 181 -2.18 22.62 6.30
N TRP A 182 -0.94 22.93 5.93
CA TRP A 182 0.04 21.92 5.55
C TRP A 182 0.80 21.35 6.74
N ILE A 183 0.75 20.02 6.91
CA ILE A 183 1.53 19.28 7.91
C ILE A 183 2.82 18.75 7.28
N ASP A 184 3.98 19.09 7.86
CA ASP A 184 5.29 18.74 7.32
C ASP A 184 5.76 17.35 7.78
N ALA A 185 5.57 16.34 6.93
CA ALA A 185 6.13 15.00 7.17
C ALA A 185 7.62 14.88 6.78
N VAL A 186 8.11 15.71 5.85
CA VAL A 186 9.45 15.57 5.27
C VAL A 186 10.51 15.80 6.34
N LYS A 187 10.38 16.88 7.11
CA LYS A 187 11.36 17.24 8.16
C LYS A 187 11.52 16.18 9.25
N PRO A 188 10.46 15.72 9.94
CA PRO A 188 10.60 14.70 10.99
C PRO A 188 11.15 13.39 10.42
N LEU A 189 10.68 12.94 9.25
CA LEU A 189 11.15 11.69 8.66
C LEU A 189 12.62 11.77 8.21
N THR A 190 13.04 12.90 7.64
CA THR A 190 14.44 13.12 7.27
C THR A 190 15.34 13.18 8.51
N ARG A 191 14.90 13.84 9.59
CA ARG A 191 15.65 13.90 10.86
C ARG A 191 15.89 12.50 11.45
N HIS A 192 14.94 11.59 11.26
CA HIS A 192 14.97 10.23 11.80
C HIS A 192 15.27 9.16 10.73
N SER A 193 15.89 9.52 9.60
CA SER A 193 16.15 8.61 8.46
C SER A 193 17.11 7.47 8.77
N ASP A 194 17.95 7.62 9.81
CA ASP A 194 18.83 6.57 10.31
C ASP A 194 18.11 5.52 11.16
N GLU A 195 16.87 5.80 11.57
CA GLU A 195 16.04 4.90 12.36
C GLU A 195 15.12 4.04 11.48
N LYS A 196 14.46 3.05 12.08
CA LYS A 196 13.49 2.19 11.37
C LYS A 196 12.12 2.87 11.27
N ILE A 197 12.05 3.95 10.47
CA ILE A 197 10.83 4.72 10.21
C ILE A 197 10.00 4.19 9.03
N TYR A 198 10.58 3.33 8.19
CA TYR A 198 9.88 2.53 7.18
C TYR A 198 10.19 1.04 7.36
N TYR A 199 9.26 0.19 6.94
CA TYR A 199 9.55 -1.24 6.82
C TYR A 199 10.56 -1.48 5.69
N LYS A 200 11.35 -2.54 5.80
CA LYS A 200 12.30 -2.94 4.76
C LYS A 200 11.62 -3.62 3.58
N THR A 201 10.54 -4.35 3.86
CA THR A 201 9.89 -5.25 2.90
C THR A 201 8.47 -4.83 2.56
N ASP A 202 7.99 -3.74 3.14
CA ASP A 202 6.67 -3.19 2.94
C ASP A 202 6.74 -1.72 2.52
N HIS A 203 5.72 -1.23 1.83
CA HIS A 203 5.70 0.15 1.33
C HIS A 203 5.37 1.15 2.44
N HIS A 204 4.73 0.75 3.54
CA HIS A 204 4.35 1.67 4.60
C HIS A 204 5.53 2.14 5.47
N TRP A 205 5.34 3.31 6.09
CA TRP A 205 6.08 3.67 7.29
C TRP A 205 5.83 2.69 8.45
N THR A 206 6.68 2.71 9.47
CA THR A 206 6.41 2.03 10.73
C THR A 206 5.56 2.93 11.64
N ALA A 207 4.90 2.36 12.66
CA ALA A 207 4.20 3.18 13.66
C ALA A 207 5.14 4.19 14.36
N LYS A 208 6.44 3.88 14.43
CA LYS A 208 7.47 4.83 14.90
C LYS A 208 7.65 6.02 13.94
N GLY A 209 7.69 5.77 12.63
CA GLY A 209 7.70 6.84 11.62
C GLY A 209 6.44 7.70 11.69
N ALA A 210 5.27 7.07 11.80
CA ALA A 210 3.99 7.74 12.00
C ALA A 210 3.98 8.61 13.28
N TYR A 211 4.54 8.11 14.38
CA TYR A 211 4.64 8.85 15.65
C TYR A 211 5.45 10.14 15.51
N TYR A 212 6.60 10.12 14.83
CA TYR A 212 7.40 11.34 14.61
C TYR A 212 6.65 12.39 13.78
N VAL A 213 5.86 11.95 12.81
CA VAL A 213 5.01 12.85 12.03
C VAL A 213 3.82 13.35 12.85
N PHE A 214 3.25 12.51 13.70
CA PHE A 214 2.20 12.90 14.63
C PHE A 214 2.65 14.04 15.56
N GLN A 215 3.89 14.02 16.05
CA GLN A 215 4.42 15.10 16.89
C GLN A 215 4.42 16.47 16.18
N GLU A 216 4.59 16.51 14.86
CA GLU A 216 4.43 17.74 14.08
C GLU A 216 2.95 18.03 13.77
N ALA A 217 2.16 17.00 13.44
CA ALA A 217 0.74 17.12 13.18
C ALA A 217 -0.04 17.67 14.39
N ALA A 218 0.29 17.23 15.61
CA ALA A 218 -0.33 17.68 16.84
C ALA A 218 -0.24 19.20 17.01
N ARG A 219 0.85 19.82 16.57
CA ARG A 219 1.01 21.28 16.59
C ARG A 219 0.06 21.96 15.62
N THR A 220 0.06 21.50 14.36
CA THR A 220 -0.78 22.09 13.31
C THR A 220 -2.26 21.89 13.58
N LEU A 221 -2.64 20.75 14.14
CA LEU A 221 -4.02 20.40 14.50
C LEU A 221 -4.47 21.01 15.84
N ASN A 222 -3.63 21.80 16.51
CA ASN A 222 -3.87 22.39 17.82
C ASN A 222 -4.30 21.34 18.88
N LEU A 223 -3.53 20.25 18.99
CA LEU A 223 -3.76 19.15 19.94
C LEU A 223 -2.85 19.27 21.19
N GLU A 224 -2.04 20.32 21.29
CA GLU A 224 -1.00 20.44 22.33
C GLU A 224 -1.54 20.63 23.76
N GLU A 225 -2.80 21.03 23.94
CA GLU A 225 -3.40 21.22 25.28
C GLU A 225 -3.49 19.91 26.09
N GLN A 226 -3.34 18.75 25.44
CA GLN A 226 -3.36 17.43 26.07
C GLN A 226 -2.09 16.65 25.67
N GLU A 227 -0.98 16.84 26.37
CA GLU A 227 0.22 16.05 26.11
C GLU A 227 -0.04 14.57 26.48
N THR A 228 -0.12 13.70 25.46
CA THR A 228 -0.35 12.27 25.65
C THR A 228 0.96 11.51 25.45
N GLU A 229 1.37 10.77 26.47
CA GLU A 229 2.46 9.81 26.33
C GLU A 229 1.97 8.50 25.72
N TYR A 230 2.79 7.89 24.86
CA TYR A 230 2.50 6.60 24.25
C TYR A 230 3.51 5.54 24.68
N ALA A 231 3.03 4.31 24.87
CA ALA A 231 3.85 3.12 25.04
C ALA A 231 3.84 2.30 23.73
N SER A 232 5.02 1.86 23.31
CA SER A 232 5.21 1.01 22.12
C SER A 232 5.29 -0.46 22.53
N TYR A 233 4.50 -1.32 21.87
CA TYR A 233 4.48 -2.76 22.11
C TYR A 233 4.75 -3.54 20.83
N PRO A 234 5.76 -4.43 20.79
CA PRO A 234 5.98 -5.33 19.67
C PRO A 234 4.89 -6.40 19.66
N ILE A 235 4.14 -6.50 18.56
CA ILE A 235 3.03 -7.45 18.41
C ILE A 235 3.37 -8.65 17.53
N THR A 236 4.39 -8.51 16.68
CA THR A 236 4.95 -9.63 15.92
C THR A 236 6.38 -9.28 15.50
N THR A 237 7.23 -10.30 15.32
CA THR A 237 8.58 -10.19 14.75
C THR A 237 8.70 -10.91 13.41
N ASP A 238 7.57 -11.35 12.85
CA ASP A 238 7.50 -12.22 11.69
C ASP A 238 6.70 -11.56 10.55
N PHE A 239 6.91 -10.26 10.33
CA PHE A 239 6.30 -9.54 9.21
C PHE A 239 7.20 -9.57 7.98
N ASN A 240 6.59 -9.82 6.81
CA ASN A 240 7.21 -9.68 5.51
C ASN A 240 6.23 -8.97 4.59
N GLY A 241 6.59 -7.81 4.07
CA GLY A 241 5.65 -6.91 3.45
C GLY A 241 5.28 -7.18 1.99
N SER A 242 4.41 -6.31 1.50
CA SER A 242 3.90 -6.26 0.14
C SER A 242 4.98 -6.04 -0.92
N LEU A 243 6.03 -5.26 -0.65
CA LEU A 243 7.13 -5.06 -1.60
C LEU A 243 7.94 -6.33 -1.82
N ALA A 244 8.12 -7.16 -0.78
CA ALA A 244 8.74 -8.47 -0.93
C ALA A 244 7.86 -9.39 -1.78
N SER A 245 6.54 -9.43 -1.52
CA SER A 245 5.58 -10.18 -2.34
C SER A 245 5.55 -9.73 -3.81
N LYS A 246 5.58 -8.42 -4.06
CA LYS A 246 5.57 -7.79 -5.40
C LYS A 246 6.83 -8.09 -6.19
N SER A 247 7.99 -7.84 -5.59
CA SER A 247 9.31 -8.03 -6.22
C SER A 247 9.77 -9.49 -6.28
N GLY A 248 9.24 -10.36 -5.42
CA GLY A 248 9.80 -11.70 -5.19
C GLY A 248 11.17 -11.68 -4.49
N CYS A 249 11.61 -10.52 -3.98
CA CYS A 249 12.86 -10.35 -3.27
C CYS A 249 12.63 -10.37 -1.76
N ARG A 250 13.65 -10.81 -0.99
CA ARG A 250 13.63 -10.76 0.49
C ARG A 250 12.42 -11.48 1.13
N LEU A 251 11.90 -12.54 0.49
CA LEU A 251 10.75 -13.30 1.00
C LEU A 251 10.97 -13.96 2.37
N ASN A 252 12.24 -14.13 2.78
CA ASN A 252 12.61 -14.71 4.09
C ASN A 252 12.96 -13.64 5.14
N GLU A 253 12.97 -12.35 4.79
CA GLU A 253 13.22 -11.27 5.76
C GLU A 253 12.02 -11.19 6.71
N LYS A 254 12.30 -11.05 8.00
CA LYS A 254 11.31 -10.94 9.06
C LYS A 254 11.47 -9.61 9.78
N GLU A 255 10.36 -8.92 9.98
CA GLU A 255 10.33 -7.60 10.57
C GLU A 255 9.39 -7.55 11.78
N GLN A 256 9.73 -6.67 12.71
CA GLN A 256 8.85 -6.32 13.83
C GLN A 256 7.82 -5.29 13.42
N ILE A 257 6.56 -5.51 13.83
CA ILE A 257 5.48 -4.50 13.84
C ILE A 257 5.23 -4.11 15.30
N ASP A 258 5.13 -2.82 15.55
CA ASP A 258 4.86 -2.23 16.86
C ASP A 258 3.52 -1.50 16.86
N ILE A 259 2.75 -1.62 17.93
CA ILE A 259 1.58 -0.77 18.18
C ILE A 259 1.91 0.30 19.21
N TYR A 260 1.22 1.43 19.14
CA TYR A 260 1.34 2.51 20.11
C TYR A 260 0.01 2.66 20.85
N VAL A 261 0.07 2.73 22.17
CA VAL A 261 -1.11 2.85 23.03
C VAL A 261 -0.88 4.03 23.96
N PRO A 262 -1.84 4.96 24.12
CA PRO A 262 -1.74 6.03 25.12
C PRO A 262 -1.55 5.46 26.54
N LYS A 263 -0.74 6.12 27.36
CA LYS A 263 -0.46 5.69 28.74
C LYS A 263 -1.50 6.15 29.77
N THR A 264 -2.31 7.16 29.47
CA THR A 264 -3.31 7.73 30.38
C THR A 264 -4.62 6.91 30.39
N GLU A 265 -5.45 7.11 31.43
CA GLU A 265 -6.63 6.29 31.71
C GLU A 265 -7.75 6.41 30.66
N ASP A 266 -8.35 5.24 30.39
CA ASP A 266 -9.38 4.91 29.39
C ASP A 266 -8.99 5.15 27.91
N ASN A 267 -8.70 4.06 27.21
CA ASN A 267 -8.42 4.03 25.77
C ASN A 267 -9.51 3.27 25.01
N ASP A 268 -10.68 3.09 25.63
CA ASP A 268 -11.75 2.35 25.00
C ASP A 268 -12.23 3.09 23.76
N VAL A 269 -12.48 2.30 22.72
CA VAL A 269 -13.01 2.78 21.46
C VAL A 269 -14.08 1.83 20.97
N VAL A 270 -15.04 2.36 20.22
CA VAL A 270 -15.95 1.56 19.41
C VAL A 270 -15.64 1.86 17.95
N VAL A 271 -15.14 0.86 17.24
CA VAL A 271 -14.85 0.93 15.81
C VAL A 271 -16.00 0.28 15.06
N ASN A 272 -16.66 1.05 14.20
CA ASN A 272 -17.78 0.63 13.36
C ASN A 272 -17.34 0.65 11.89
N TYR A 273 -17.25 -0.54 11.30
CA TYR A 273 -17.00 -0.75 9.88
C TYR A 273 -18.37 -0.74 9.19
N VAL A 274 -18.72 0.40 8.59
CA VAL A 274 -20.10 0.74 8.23
C VAL A 274 -20.65 -0.21 7.18
N ASP A 275 -19.92 -0.44 6.09
CA ASP A 275 -20.37 -1.28 4.98
C ASP A 275 -20.30 -2.77 5.33
N GLU A 276 -19.38 -3.16 6.22
CA GLU A 276 -19.22 -4.51 6.72
C GLU A 276 -20.24 -4.88 7.81
N GLN A 277 -21.01 -3.89 8.30
CA GLN A 277 -21.98 -4.05 9.39
C GLN A 277 -21.34 -4.72 10.62
N LYS A 278 -20.09 -4.34 10.93
CA LYS A 278 -19.26 -4.95 11.96
C LYS A 278 -18.80 -3.90 12.96
N LYS A 279 -18.86 -4.24 14.26
CA LYS A 279 -18.29 -3.42 15.34
C LYS A 279 -17.20 -4.16 16.10
N THR A 280 -16.14 -3.46 16.49
CA THR A 280 -15.08 -3.96 17.38
C THR A 280 -14.76 -2.95 18.48
N ALA A 281 -14.18 -3.42 19.58
CA ALA A 281 -13.77 -2.57 20.71
C ALA A 281 -12.26 -2.27 20.70
N SER A 282 -11.63 -2.28 19.52
CA SER A 282 -10.18 -2.13 19.37
C SER A 282 -9.84 -1.64 17.97
N LEU A 283 -8.82 -0.78 17.89
CA LEU A 283 -8.16 -0.37 16.65
C LEU A 283 -7.25 -1.47 16.05
N TYR A 284 -7.01 -2.54 16.82
CA TYR A 284 -6.07 -3.59 16.47
C TYR A 284 -6.79 -4.94 16.30
N ASP A 285 -6.74 -5.49 15.08
CA ASP A 285 -7.27 -6.81 14.74
C ASP A 285 -6.17 -7.88 14.83
N SER A 286 -6.02 -8.49 16.01
CA SER A 286 -5.00 -9.50 16.26
C SER A 286 -5.12 -10.74 15.37
N SER A 287 -6.29 -11.00 14.77
CA SER A 287 -6.47 -12.13 13.84
C SER A 287 -5.58 -11.98 12.59
N LYS A 288 -5.25 -10.75 12.21
CA LYS A 288 -4.41 -10.43 11.05
C LYS A 288 -2.95 -10.83 11.23
N LEU A 289 -2.50 -11.02 12.47
CA LEU A 289 -1.15 -11.52 12.78
C LEU A 289 -0.90 -12.95 12.27
N ASN A 290 -1.97 -13.71 12.05
CA ASN A 290 -1.91 -15.05 11.47
C ASN A 290 -2.06 -15.05 9.93
N SER A 291 -2.21 -13.89 9.31
CA SER A 291 -2.34 -13.74 7.87
C SER A 291 -1.02 -13.32 7.21
N ARG A 292 -0.98 -13.35 5.87
CA ARG A 292 0.15 -12.85 5.09
C ARG A 292 0.33 -11.34 5.25
N ASP A 293 -0.78 -10.60 5.30
CA ASP A 293 -0.80 -9.15 5.51
C ASP A 293 -0.96 -8.83 6.99
N LYS A 294 0.16 -8.89 7.71
CA LYS A 294 0.16 -8.55 9.14
C LYS A 294 0.07 -7.04 9.38
N TYR A 295 0.29 -6.18 8.37
CA TYR A 295 0.09 -4.73 8.51
C TYR A 295 -1.40 -4.41 8.70
N ALA A 296 -2.30 -5.22 8.14
CA ALA A 296 -3.74 -5.12 8.41
C ALA A 296 -4.12 -5.29 9.89
N VAL A 297 -3.19 -5.61 10.81
CA VAL A 297 -3.44 -5.51 12.25
C VAL A 297 -3.98 -4.14 12.64
N TYR A 298 -3.56 -3.06 11.98
CA TYR A 298 -4.17 -1.75 12.13
C TYR A 298 -5.52 -1.73 11.40
N LEU A 299 -6.59 -1.56 12.17
CA LEU A 299 -7.99 -1.45 11.71
C LEU A 299 -8.52 -2.64 10.90
N GLY A 300 -7.79 -3.75 10.76
CA GLY A 300 -8.26 -4.90 9.99
C GLY A 300 -8.09 -4.78 8.46
N GLY A 301 -7.55 -3.66 7.96
CA GLY A 301 -7.36 -3.39 6.52
C GLY A 301 -7.86 -2.00 6.10
N ASN A 302 -8.29 -1.88 4.84
CA ASN A 302 -8.92 -0.67 4.31
C ASN A 302 -10.40 -0.94 4.05
N PHE A 303 -11.23 0.02 4.42
CA PHE A 303 -12.68 -0.03 4.31
C PHE A 303 -13.18 1.32 3.78
N SER A 304 -14.37 1.30 3.19
CA SER A 304 -15.06 2.47 2.63
C SER A 304 -15.26 3.57 3.67
N VAL A 305 -15.94 3.25 4.77
CA VAL A 305 -16.14 4.14 5.92
C VAL A 305 -15.86 3.40 7.23
N VAL A 306 -15.01 3.97 8.07
CA VAL A 306 -14.77 3.51 9.45
C VAL A 306 -15.11 4.64 10.41
N ASP A 307 -16.08 4.41 11.28
CA ASP A 307 -16.49 5.33 12.34
C ASP A 307 -15.87 4.86 13.66
N ILE A 308 -15.01 5.69 14.26
CA ILE A 308 -14.31 5.41 15.50
C ILE A 308 -14.81 6.39 16.56
N ARG A 309 -15.57 5.88 17.53
CA ARG A 309 -15.96 6.61 18.73
C ARG A 309 -14.98 6.37 19.85
N THR A 310 -14.57 7.43 20.53
CA THR A 310 -13.58 7.39 21.60
C THR A 310 -14.21 7.83 22.92
N VAL A 311 -13.47 7.68 24.00
CA VAL A 311 -13.81 8.23 25.32
C VAL A 311 -13.33 9.68 25.52
N SER A 312 -12.78 10.32 24.49
CA SER A 312 -12.33 11.71 24.57
C SER A 312 -13.49 12.66 24.94
N GLU A 313 -13.27 13.52 25.94
CA GLU A 313 -14.25 14.53 26.36
C GLU A 313 -14.37 15.70 25.36
N SER A 314 -13.44 15.80 24.41
CA SER A 314 -13.44 16.78 23.32
C SER A 314 -14.77 16.80 22.57
N ASN A 315 -15.18 17.96 22.05
CA ASN A 315 -16.32 18.04 21.13
C ASN A 315 -15.90 17.88 19.66
N ARG A 316 -14.59 17.71 19.39
CA ARG A 316 -14.05 17.65 18.04
C ARG A 316 -14.35 16.32 17.37
N ARG A 317 -14.73 16.38 16.09
CA ARG A 317 -15.04 15.25 15.23
C ARG A 317 -14.28 15.38 13.93
N LEU A 318 -13.43 14.39 13.66
CA LEU A 318 -12.50 14.43 12.54
C LEU A 318 -13.03 13.64 11.35
N LEU A 319 -13.10 14.27 10.19
CA LEU A 319 -13.12 13.57 8.90
C LEU A 319 -11.68 13.29 8.45
N LEU A 320 -11.33 12.02 8.29
CA LEU A 320 -10.03 11.58 7.82
C LEU A 320 -10.16 10.94 6.42
N ILE A 321 -9.86 11.70 5.38
CA ILE A 321 -9.83 11.21 4.00
C ILE A 321 -8.42 10.67 3.73
N LYS A 322 -8.32 9.37 3.41
CA LYS A 322 -7.06 8.66 3.61
C LYS A 322 -6.76 7.53 2.64
N ASP A 323 -5.51 7.08 2.70
CA ASP A 323 -5.08 5.74 2.29
C ASP A 323 -4.60 4.87 3.48
N SER A 324 -3.92 3.75 3.21
CA SER A 324 -3.48 2.81 4.23
C SER A 324 -2.35 3.29 5.15
N TYR A 325 -1.68 4.41 4.85
CA TYR A 325 -0.71 5.03 5.76
C TYR A 325 -1.38 5.54 7.03
N ALA A 326 -2.63 6.00 6.94
CA ALA A 326 -3.38 6.52 8.08
C ALA A 326 -3.66 5.43 9.13
N ASN A 327 -3.73 4.15 8.75
CA ASN A 327 -4.14 3.08 9.66
C ASN A 327 -3.23 2.98 10.90
N SER A 328 -1.92 3.15 10.75
CA SER A 328 -0.97 3.15 11.87
C SER A 328 -0.81 4.51 12.54
N PHE A 329 -1.45 5.56 12.01
CA PHE A 329 -1.42 6.93 12.53
C PHE A 329 -2.62 7.26 13.43
N VAL A 330 -3.80 6.73 13.09
CA VAL A 330 -5.06 6.97 13.83
C VAL A 330 -5.00 6.71 15.33
N PRO A 331 -4.27 5.69 15.86
CA PRO A 331 -4.13 5.53 17.30
C PRO A 331 -3.58 6.76 18.05
N PHE A 332 -2.83 7.63 17.37
CA PHE A 332 -2.34 8.87 17.97
C PHE A 332 -3.41 9.96 18.06
N LEU A 333 -4.50 9.85 17.30
CA LEU A 333 -5.57 10.85 17.25
C LEU A 333 -6.69 10.57 18.26
N THR A 334 -6.86 9.31 18.69
CA THR A 334 -8.01 8.92 19.52
C THR A 334 -8.15 9.64 20.87
N PRO A 335 -7.07 10.10 21.54
CA PRO A 335 -7.24 10.88 22.77
C PRO A 335 -7.91 12.25 22.55
N TYR A 336 -7.84 12.79 21.33
CA TYR A 336 -8.12 14.20 21.05
C TYR A 336 -9.47 14.48 20.36
N PHE A 337 -10.05 13.44 19.74
CA PHE A 337 -11.29 13.54 18.99
C PHE A 337 -12.31 12.58 19.56
N ARG A 338 -13.53 13.07 19.80
CA ARG A 338 -14.66 12.23 20.25
C ARG A 338 -15.07 11.20 19.20
N GLU A 339 -14.97 11.59 17.93
CA GLU A 339 -15.31 10.73 16.81
C GLU A 339 -14.32 10.98 15.67
N ILE A 340 -13.83 9.91 15.06
CA ILE A 340 -12.97 9.95 13.87
C ILE A 340 -13.66 9.13 12.79
N VAL A 341 -14.07 9.78 11.72
CA VAL A 341 -14.72 9.16 10.56
C VAL A 341 -13.70 9.08 9.45
N MET A 342 -13.23 7.87 9.16
CA MET A 342 -12.26 7.60 8.11
C MET A 342 -12.99 7.24 6.83
N VAL A 343 -12.62 7.90 5.73
CA VAL A 343 -13.13 7.60 4.39
C VAL A 343 -11.97 7.24 3.48
N ASP A 344 -12.06 6.09 2.83
CA ASP A 344 -11.10 5.66 1.79
C ASP A 344 -11.76 5.82 0.41
N PRO A 345 -11.39 6.85 -0.38
CA PRO A 345 -12.07 7.15 -1.64
C PRO A 345 -12.07 6.01 -2.65
N ARG A 346 -11.14 5.06 -2.55
CA ARG A 346 -11.05 3.90 -3.45
C ARG A 346 -12.22 2.92 -3.28
N TYR A 347 -12.87 2.96 -2.12
CA TYR A 347 -13.97 2.05 -1.76
C TYR A 347 -15.28 2.79 -1.48
N TYR A 348 -15.25 4.11 -1.33
CA TYR A 348 -16.41 4.93 -1.02
C TYR A 348 -17.16 5.35 -2.29
N SER A 349 -18.48 5.19 -2.28
CA SER A 349 -19.36 5.54 -3.41
C SER A 349 -20.43 6.58 -3.08
N GLY A 350 -20.46 7.08 -1.84
CA GLY A 350 -21.36 8.15 -1.41
C GLY A 350 -20.80 9.56 -1.67
N THR A 351 -21.40 10.57 -1.04
CA THR A 351 -20.94 11.96 -1.10
C THR A 351 -20.30 12.39 0.23
N ILE A 352 -19.22 13.16 0.16
CA ILE A 352 -18.57 13.66 1.38
C ILE A 352 -19.51 14.60 2.15
N GLY A 353 -20.37 15.37 1.48
CA GLY A 353 -21.38 16.19 2.13
C GLY A 353 -22.30 15.42 3.07
N ASP A 354 -22.75 14.22 2.69
CA ASP A 354 -23.55 13.36 3.58
C ASP A 354 -22.79 12.99 4.85
N ILE A 355 -21.47 12.75 4.74
CA ILE A 355 -20.61 12.46 5.88
C ILE A 355 -20.45 13.70 6.76
N MET A 356 -20.21 14.87 6.17
CA MET A 356 -20.08 16.14 6.89
C MET A 356 -21.32 16.44 7.74
N ASP A 357 -22.50 16.30 7.15
CA ASP A 357 -23.78 16.60 7.79
C ASP A 357 -24.16 15.52 8.83
N THR A 358 -24.01 14.25 8.50
CA THR A 358 -24.41 13.13 9.38
C THR A 358 -23.58 13.08 10.66
N TYR A 359 -22.27 13.32 10.54
CA TYR A 359 -21.34 13.16 11.65
C TYR A 359 -21.04 14.49 12.36
N GLU A 360 -21.53 15.63 11.87
CA GLU A 360 -21.27 16.96 12.42
C GLU A 360 -19.76 17.27 12.50
N ILE A 361 -19.07 17.08 11.38
CA ILE A 361 -17.61 17.18 11.31
C ILE A 361 -17.13 18.59 11.69
N THR A 362 -16.09 18.66 12.54
CA THR A 362 -15.48 19.92 12.98
C THR A 362 -14.05 20.11 12.48
N ASP A 363 -13.42 19.05 12.00
CA ASP A 363 -12.04 19.04 11.55
C ASP A 363 -11.88 18.10 10.36
N THR A 364 -11.07 18.48 9.36
CA THR A 364 -10.73 17.60 8.24
C THR A 364 -9.23 17.38 8.14
N LEU A 365 -8.83 16.15 7.84
CA LEU A 365 -7.46 15.78 7.51
C LEU A 365 -7.43 14.88 6.27
N PHE A 366 -6.67 15.29 5.26
CA PHE A 366 -6.24 14.43 4.16
C PHE A 366 -4.89 13.81 4.54
N LEU A 367 -4.84 12.48 4.65
CA LEU A 367 -3.61 11.74 4.99
C LEU A 367 -3.32 10.66 3.95
N TYR A 368 -2.27 10.88 3.15
CA TYR A 368 -1.87 9.97 2.08
C TYR A 368 -0.36 9.78 2.05
N SER A 369 0.07 8.60 1.57
CA SER A 369 1.38 8.48 0.94
C SER A 369 1.41 9.33 -0.33
N ALA A 370 2.54 9.96 -0.60
CA ALA A 370 2.70 10.79 -1.79
C ALA A 370 2.53 9.95 -3.06
N ASN A 371 3.06 8.73 -3.12
CA ASN A 371 2.85 7.83 -4.26
C ASN A 371 1.37 7.54 -4.53
N ILE A 372 0.59 7.22 -3.50
CA ILE A 372 -0.83 6.92 -3.67
C ILE A 372 -1.58 8.19 -4.08
N PHE A 373 -1.35 9.32 -3.42
CA PHE A 373 -1.99 10.59 -3.78
C PHE A 373 -1.74 10.99 -5.25
N LEU A 374 -0.51 10.80 -5.74
CA LEU A 374 -0.13 11.14 -7.12
C LEU A 374 -0.78 10.22 -8.16
N GLN A 375 -1.25 9.03 -7.77
CA GLN A 375 -1.91 8.06 -8.65
C GLN A 375 -3.42 7.98 -8.43
N ASP A 376 -3.94 8.60 -7.37
CA ASP A 376 -5.34 8.50 -6.99
C ASP A 376 -6.23 9.22 -8.00
N ASN A 377 -7.27 8.53 -8.47
CA ASN A 377 -8.27 9.04 -9.40
C ASN A 377 -9.69 9.03 -8.81
N ASN A 378 -9.82 8.84 -7.50
CA ASN A 378 -11.08 8.72 -6.77
C ASN A 378 -11.36 9.95 -5.90
N ILE A 379 -10.32 10.66 -5.41
CA ILE A 379 -10.47 11.86 -4.56
C ILE A 379 -11.39 12.89 -5.23
N SER A 380 -11.12 13.25 -6.49
CA SER A 380 -11.99 14.19 -7.19
C SER A 380 -13.41 13.65 -7.33
N GLY A 381 -13.59 12.34 -7.49
CA GLY A 381 -14.91 11.71 -7.60
C GLY A 381 -15.76 11.88 -6.34
N VAL A 382 -15.18 11.56 -5.17
CA VAL A 382 -15.91 11.62 -3.88
C VAL A 382 -16.13 13.05 -3.38
N LEU A 383 -15.27 13.99 -3.77
CA LEU A 383 -15.37 15.41 -3.41
C LEU A 383 -16.18 16.24 -4.41
N SER A 384 -16.28 15.81 -5.67
CA SER A 384 -17.00 16.54 -6.73
C SER A 384 -18.39 15.97 -7.02
N SER A 385 -18.81 14.89 -6.37
CA SER A 385 -20.19 14.37 -6.42
C SER A 385 -21.20 15.27 -5.70
N GLU A 386 -20.87 16.55 -5.56
CA GLU A 386 -21.61 17.61 -4.88
C GLU A 386 -22.12 18.67 -5.85
#